data_AF-A0A7J8BB82-F1
#
_entry.id   AF-A0A7J8BB82-F1
#
_cell.length_a   1.000
_cell.length_b   1.000
_cell.length_c   1.000
_cell.angle_alpha   90.00
_cell.angle_beta   90.00
_cell.angle_gamma   90.00
#
_symmetry.space_group_name_H-M   'P 1'
#
loop_
_entity.id
_entity.type
_entity.pdbx_description
1 polymer ?
#
loop_
_entity_poly.entity_id
_entity_poly.type
_entity_poly.pdbx_seq_one_letter_code
_entity_poly.pdbx_strand_id
1 'polypeptide(L)'
;MEETWVLILTQRNPEHLIRVFDQYQQRTGHEPEHTIQDRFHGDAQMALLSLASVIRNTPLYFANKLHRALQETEPDNQALTRILISRSEIDLLSIRAEYKKKFGKSLYSSLQDAVKGDCRLALLALCRAEDL
;
A
#
# COMPACT_ATOMS: atom_id res chain seq x y z
N MET A 1 -20.54 -14.39 -10.96
CA MET A 1 -19.11 -14.53 -11.32
C MET A 1 -18.24 -13.45 -10.67
N GLU A 2 -18.70 -12.20 -10.62
CA GLU A 2 -18.08 -11.11 -9.83
C GLU A 2 -18.28 -11.30 -8.32
N GLU A 3 -19.49 -11.66 -7.91
CA GLU A 3 -19.84 -11.94 -6.50
C GLU A 3 -18.89 -12.93 -5.83
N THR A 4 -18.43 -13.95 -6.55
CA THR A 4 -17.51 -14.96 -6.00
C THR A 4 -16.17 -14.35 -5.59
N TRP A 5 -15.62 -13.40 -6.35
CA TRP A 5 -14.37 -12.71 -6.01
C TRP A 5 -14.56 -11.85 -4.77
N VAL A 6 -15.65 -11.07 -4.74
CA VAL A 6 -15.97 -10.20 -3.61
C VAL A 6 -16.16 -11.03 -2.34
N LEU A 7 -16.96 -12.10 -2.40
CA LEU A 7 -17.21 -12.98 -1.25
C LEU A 7 -15.93 -13.62 -0.73
N ILE A 8 -15.07 -14.15 -1.61
CA ILE A 8 -13.82 -14.78 -1.19
C ILE A 8 -12.90 -13.75 -0.53
N LEU A 9 -12.65 -12.61 -1.18
CA LEU A 9 -11.67 -11.62 -0.72
C LEU A 9 -12.12 -10.84 0.52
N THR A 10 -13.42 -10.81 0.83
CA THR A 10 -13.95 -10.05 1.97
C THR A 10 -14.33 -10.90 3.18
N GLN A 11 -14.59 -12.20 3.01
CA GLN A 11 -15.11 -13.04 4.09
C GLN A 11 -14.13 -14.10 4.61
N ARG A 12 -13.00 -14.33 3.92
CA ARG A 12 -12.02 -15.36 4.32
C ARG A 12 -10.90 -14.76 5.17
N ASN A 13 -10.31 -15.61 6.02
CA ASN A 13 -9.13 -15.25 6.81
C ASN A 13 -7.97 -14.83 5.88
N PRO A 14 -7.24 -13.73 6.16
CA PRO A 14 -6.06 -13.32 5.40
C PRO A 14 -5.01 -14.43 5.16
N GLU A 15 -4.68 -15.24 6.17
CA GLU A 15 -3.71 -16.34 6.02
C GLU A 15 -4.20 -17.42 5.05
N HIS A 16 -5.50 -17.68 5.04
CA HIS A 16 -6.11 -18.57 4.06
C HIS A 16 -6.02 -17.97 2.66
N LEU A 17 -6.29 -16.67 2.53
CA LEU A 17 -6.26 -15.98 1.23
C LEU A 17 -4.86 -15.93 0.62
N ILE A 18 -3.81 -15.78 1.42
CA ILE A 18 -2.42 -15.89 0.96
C ILE A 18 -2.20 -17.26 0.28
N ARG A 19 -2.59 -18.36 0.94
CA ARG A 19 -2.47 -19.71 0.36
C ARG A 19 -3.32 -19.89 -0.89
N VAL A 20 -4.51 -19.29 -0.93
CA VAL A 20 -5.35 -19.29 -2.13
C VAL A 20 -4.66 -18.57 -3.28
N PHE A 21 -3.99 -17.44 -3.03
CA PHE A 21 -3.28 -16.69 -4.07
C PHE A 21 -2.09 -17.48 -4.61
N ASP A 22 -1.29 -18.10 -3.72
CA ASP A 22 -0.17 -18.96 -4.13
C ASP A 22 -0.68 -20.13 -4.98
N GLN A 23 -1.75 -20.80 -4.53
CA GLN A 23 -2.32 -21.93 -5.25
C GLN A 23 -2.97 -21.52 -6.57
N TYR A 24 -3.55 -20.32 -6.63
CA TYR A 24 -4.11 -19.74 -7.86
C TYR A 24 -3.00 -19.55 -8.89
N GLN A 25 -1.91 -18.88 -8.51
CA GLN A 25 -0.76 -18.64 -9.39
C GLN A 25 -0.17 -19.95 -9.91
N GLN A 26 -0.03 -20.97 -9.06
CA GLN A 26 0.46 -22.29 -9.46
C GLN A 26 -0.45 -22.98 -10.49
N ARG A 27 -1.77 -22.77 -10.43
CA ARG A 27 -2.74 -23.43 -11.32
C ARG A 27 -2.97 -22.68 -12.62
N THR A 28 -2.95 -21.35 -12.59
CA THR A 28 -3.29 -20.49 -13.74
C THR A 28 -2.07 -19.89 -14.45
N GLY A 29 -0.89 -19.96 -13.81
CA GLY A 29 0.35 -19.36 -14.29
C GLY A 29 0.44 -17.84 -14.10
N HIS A 30 -0.58 -17.21 -13.54
CA HIS A 30 -0.63 -15.75 -13.36
C HIS A 30 -1.13 -15.39 -11.96
N GLU A 31 -0.69 -14.24 -11.45
CA GLU A 31 -1.16 -13.75 -10.15
C GLU A 31 -2.65 -13.36 -10.22
N PRO A 32 -3.44 -13.54 -9.13
CA PRO A 32 -4.83 -13.10 -9.07
C PRO A 32 -5.02 -11.64 -9.47
N GLU A 33 -4.07 -10.77 -9.14
CA GLU A 33 -4.05 -9.35 -9.49
C GLU A 33 -4.10 -9.12 -11.00
N HIS A 34 -3.42 -9.95 -11.80
CA HIS A 34 -3.47 -9.87 -13.26
C HIS A 34 -4.87 -10.21 -13.77
N THR A 35 -5.48 -11.27 -13.27
CA THR A 35 -6.87 -11.62 -13.62
C THR A 35 -7.86 -10.55 -13.19
N ILE A 36 -7.64 -9.92 -12.02
CA ILE A 36 -8.48 -8.81 -11.57
C ILE A 36 -8.35 -7.64 -12.54
N GLN A 37 -7.13 -7.35 -13.02
CA GLN A 37 -6.90 -6.26 -13.96
C GLN A 37 -7.59 -6.45 -15.31
N ASP A 38 -7.58 -7.68 -15.82
CA ASP A 38 -8.16 -7.98 -17.13
C ASP A 38 -9.69 -8.04 -17.10
N ARG A 39 -10.25 -8.43 -15.94
CA ARG A 39 -11.66 -8.82 -15.84
C ARG A 39 -12.57 -7.76 -15.20
N PHE A 40 -12.02 -6.87 -14.38
CA PHE A 40 -12.79 -5.82 -13.73
C PHE A 40 -12.29 -4.45 -14.20
N HIS A 41 -13.17 -3.45 -14.16
CA HIS A 41 -12.85 -2.08 -14.54
C HIS A 41 -13.38 -1.07 -13.51
N GLY A 42 -12.85 0.15 -13.54
CA GLY A 42 -13.29 1.23 -12.67
C GLY A 42 -13.09 0.93 -11.18
N ASP A 43 -14.06 1.32 -10.37
CA ASP A 43 -13.94 1.27 -8.91
C ASP A 43 -13.83 -0.16 -8.35
N ALA A 44 -14.53 -1.13 -8.97
CA ALA A 44 -14.47 -2.53 -8.57
C ALA A 44 -13.05 -3.10 -8.73
N GLN A 45 -12.40 -2.80 -9.86
CA GLN A 45 -11.00 -3.19 -10.11
C GLN A 45 -10.07 -2.60 -9.06
N MET A 46 -10.20 -1.29 -8.80
CA MET A 46 -9.37 -0.59 -7.80
C MET A 46 -9.55 -1.15 -6.39
N ALA A 47 -10.79 -1.47 -6.01
CA ALA A 47 -11.11 -2.05 -4.71
C ALA A 47 -10.50 -3.45 -4.54
N LEU A 48 -10.70 -4.34 -5.53
CA LEU A 48 -10.20 -5.71 -5.48
C LEU A 48 -8.66 -5.77 -5.49
N LEU A 49 -8.00 -4.92 -6.30
CA LEU A 49 -6.53 -4.81 -6.28
C LEU A 49 -6.00 -4.27 -4.96
N SER A 50 -6.72 -3.33 -4.35
CA SER A 50 -6.36 -2.82 -3.02
C SER A 50 -6.49 -3.91 -1.96
N LEU A 51 -7.57 -4.70 -1.98
CA LEU A 51 -7.74 -5.84 -1.08
C LEU A 51 -6.62 -6.88 -1.27
N ALA A 52 -6.34 -7.28 -2.50
CA ALA A 52 -5.27 -8.23 -2.80
C ALA A 52 -3.90 -7.75 -2.29
N SER A 53 -3.58 -6.47 -2.52
CA SER A 53 -2.34 -5.85 -2.04
C SER A 53 -2.22 -5.88 -0.51
N VAL A 54 -3.32 -5.53 0.19
CA VAL A 54 -3.37 -5.53 1.66
C VAL A 54 -3.20 -6.95 2.22
N ILE A 55 -3.88 -7.94 1.61
CA ILE A 55 -3.78 -9.35 1.98
C ILE A 55 -2.33 -9.85 1.85
N ARG A 56 -1.62 -9.49 0.78
CA ARG A 56 -0.24 -9.94 0.57
C ARG A 56 0.77 -9.26 1.50
N ASN A 57 0.74 -7.94 1.54
CA ASN A 57 1.71 -7.16 2.31
C ASN A 57 1.13 -5.76 2.59
N THR A 58 0.45 -5.65 3.74
CA THR A 58 -0.14 -4.39 4.20
C THR A 58 0.90 -3.26 4.33
N PRO A 59 2.09 -3.47 4.93
CA PRO A 59 3.12 -2.43 4.97
C PRO A 59 3.53 -1.92 3.58
N LEU A 60 3.74 -2.83 2.63
CA LEU A 60 4.09 -2.49 1.26
C LEU A 60 2.96 -1.75 0.52
N TYR A 61 1.69 -2.10 0.78
CA TYR A 61 0.54 -1.36 0.26
C TYR A 61 0.60 0.12 0.67
N PHE A 62 0.80 0.39 1.96
CA PHE A 62 0.91 1.77 2.45
C PHE A 62 2.17 2.47 1.94
N ALA A 63 3.30 1.77 1.83
CA ALA A 63 4.52 2.31 1.23
C ALA A 63 4.28 2.78 -0.22
N ASN A 64 3.57 1.99 -1.04
CA ASN A 64 3.21 2.37 -2.39
C ASN A 64 2.28 3.58 -2.43
N LYS A 65 1.29 3.65 -1.52
CA LYS A 65 0.37 4.80 -1.41
C LYS A 65 1.10 6.08 -1.02
N LEU A 66 2.01 6.01 -0.05
CA LEU A 66 2.85 7.14 0.36
C LEU A 66 3.75 7.60 -0.80
N HIS A 67 4.38 6.67 -1.50
CA HIS A 67 5.23 7.01 -2.64
C HIS A 67 4.44 7.72 -3.73
N ARG A 68 3.27 7.18 -4.10
CA ARG A 68 2.38 7.82 -5.08
C ARG A 68 2.00 9.23 -4.66
N ALA A 69 1.60 9.43 -3.40
CA ALA A 69 1.24 10.75 -2.87
C ALA A 69 2.41 11.76 -2.92
N LEU A 70 3.66 11.29 -2.88
CA LEU A 70 4.87 12.12 -2.99
C LEU A 70 5.31 12.40 -4.44
N GLN A 71 4.82 11.63 -5.41
CA GLN A 71 5.17 11.79 -6.84
C GLN A 71 4.20 12.70 -7.60
N GLU A 72 3.12 13.15 -6.97
CA GLU A 72 2.20 14.12 -7.58
C GLU A 72 2.90 15.48 -7.76
N THR A 73 2.44 16.28 -8.73
CA THR A 73 3.01 17.62 -9.01
C THR A 73 3.05 18.48 -7.75
N GLU A 74 1.97 18.41 -6.98
CA GLU A 74 1.91 18.88 -5.60
C GLU A 74 1.64 17.65 -4.72
N PRO A 75 2.41 17.42 -3.64
CA PRO A 75 2.21 16.25 -2.80
C PRO A 75 0.79 16.17 -2.22
N ASP A 76 0.15 14.99 -2.27
CA ASP A 76 -1.16 14.75 -1.66
C ASP A 76 -1.04 14.71 -0.14
N ASN A 77 -1.05 15.91 0.46
CA ASN A 77 -0.94 16.10 1.90
C ASN A 77 -2.05 15.39 2.68
N GLN A 78 -3.24 15.21 2.09
CA GLN A 78 -4.34 14.52 2.75
C GLN A 78 -4.04 13.02 2.87
N ALA A 79 -3.56 12.38 1.80
CA ALA A 79 -3.15 10.98 1.84
C ALA A 79 -1.95 10.76 2.77
N LEU A 80 -0.94 11.61 2.69
CA LEU A 80 0.24 11.55 3.56
C LEU A 80 -0.15 11.64 5.03
N THR A 81 -0.93 12.66 5.40
CA THR A 81 -1.39 12.87 6.79
C THR A 81 -2.23 11.71 7.27
N ARG A 82 -3.21 11.26 6.48
CA ARG A 82 -4.10 10.15 6.84
C ARG A 82 -3.31 8.87 7.13
N ILE A 83 -2.36 8.53 6.26
CA ILE A 83 -1.56 7.30 6.42
C ILE A 83 -0.59 7.45 7.60
N LEU A 84 0.18 8.54 7.66
CA LEU A 84 1.17 8.72 8.73
C LEU A 84 0.52 8.76 10.12
N ILE A 85 -0.60 9.46 10.29
CA ILE A 85 -1.32 9.47 11.57
C ILE A 85 -1.84 8.07 11.90
N SER A 86 -2.63 7.47 11.00
CA SER A 86 -3.32 6.20 11.30
C SER A 86 -2.40 4.99 11.45
N ARG A 87 -1.18 5.05 10.89
CA ARG A 87 -0.21 3.94 10.94
C ARG A 87 0.96 4.16 11.90
N SER A 88 1.13 5.38 12.42
CA SER A 88 2.28 5.77 13.27
C SER A 88 2.56 4.83 14.44
N GLU A 89 1.50 4.29 15.05
CA GLU A 89 1.57 3.42 16.23
C GLU A 89 1.21 1.95 15.94
N ILE A 90 1.00 1.60 14.67
CA ILE A 90 0.58 0.25 14.27
C ILE A 90 1.74 -0.49 13.60
N ASP A 91 2.21 0.01 12.45
CA ASP A 91 3.19 -0.70 11.61
C ASP A 91 4.07 0.26 10.79
N LEU A 92 4.16 1.54 11.17
CA LEU A 92 4.93 2.54 10.42
C LEU A 92 6.41 2.13 10.23
N LEU A 93 7.02 1.42 11.19
CA LEU A 93 8.37 0.89 11.04
C LEU A 93 8.48 -0.13 9.90
N SER A 94 7.51 -1.03 9.78
CA SER A 94 7.44 -1.99 8.67
C SER A 94 7.16 -1.29 7.34
N ILE A 95 6.31 -0.27 7.34
CA ILE A 95 6.02 0.55 6.14
C ILE A 95 7.30 1.24 5.66
N ARG A 96 8.06 1.85 6.57
CA ARG A 96 9.34 2.51 6.27
C ARG A 96 10.36 1.53 5.69
N ALA A 97 10.47 0.33 6.27
CA ALA A 97 11.36 -0.71 5.78
C ALA A 97 11.00 -1.15 4.36
N GLU A 98 9.72 -1.43 4.07
CA GLU A 98 9.25 -1.77 2.72
C GLU A 98 9.42 -0.60 1.73
N TYR A 99 9.19 0.64 2.18
CA TYR A 99 9.41 1.84 1.38
C TYR A 99 10.88 1.96 0.95
N LYS A 100 11.82 1.90 1.90
CA LYS A 100 13.27 1.97 1.60
C LYS A 100 13.70 0.82 0.71
N LYS A 101 13.24 -0.41 1.00
CA LYS A 101 13.53 -1.60 0.21
C LYS A 101 13.07 -1.47 -1.24
N LYS A 102 11.87 -0.92 -1.49
CA LYS A 102 11.29 -0.82 -2.83
C LYS A 102 11.76 0.38 -3.63
N PHE A 103 11.90 1.55 -3.00
CA PHE A 103 12.17 2.82 -3.69
C PHE A 103 13.62 3.29 -3.56
N GLY A 104 14.45 2.59 -2.79
CA GLY A 104 15.88 2.90 -2.63
C GLY A 104 16.17 4.16 -1.81
N LYS A 105 15.13 4.85 -1.33
CA LYS A 105 15.22 6.06 -0.51
C LYS A 105 14.30 5.92 0.69
N SER A 106 14.71 6.42 1.85
CA SER A 106 13.86 6.38 3.05
C SER A 106 12.59 7.22 2.86
N LEU A 107 11.54 6.86 3.59
CA LEU A 107 10.32 7.66 3.62
C LEU A 107 10.59 9.07 4.17
N TYR A 108 11.45 9.17 5.19
CA TYR A 108 11.81 10.45 5.82
C TYR A 108 12.48 11.40 4.82
N SER A 109 13.51 10.94 4.12
CA SER A 109 14.20 11.74 3.09
C SER A 109 13.25 12.11 1.95
N SER A 110 12.36 11.21 1.52
CA SER A 110 11.35 11.54 0.50
C SER A 110 10.37 12.63 0.97
N LEU A 111 9.92 12.59 2.22
CA LEU A 111 9.06 13.63 2.80
C LEU A 111 9.79 14.97 2.91
N GLN A 112 11.07 14.95 3.30
CA GLN A 112 11.89 16.14 3.48
C GLN A 112 12.06 16.94 2.18
N ASP A 113 12.22 16.22 1.06
CA ASP A 113 12.45 16.80 -0.25
C ASP A 113 11.16 17.28 -0.93
N ALA A 114 10.09 16.49 -0.82
CA ALA A 114 8.85 16.77 -1.55
C ALA A 114 7.96 17.80 -0.83
N VAL A 115 7.86 17.73 0.50
CA VAL A 115 6.94 18.58 1.27
C VAL A 115 7.66 19.85 1.73
N LYS A 116 7.00 21.01 1.64
CA LYS A 116 7.54 22.31 2.07
C LYS A 116 6.68 22.91 3.18
N GLY A 117 7.23 23.91 3.87
CA GLY A 117 6.53 24.65 4.94
C GLY A 117 6.31 23.83 6.22
N ASP A 118 5.40 24.30 7.07
CA ASP A 118 5.18 23.75 8.41
C ASP A 118 4.61 22.33 8.39
N CYS A 119 3.84 21.98 7.35
CA CYS A 119 3.35 20.63 7.14
C CYS A 119 4.50 19.61 7.08
N ARG A 120 5.67 19.98 6.52
CA ARG A 120 6.83 19.09 6.50
C ARG A 120 7.28 18.73 7.92
N LEU A 121 7.37 19.71 8.82
CA LEU A 121 7.85 19.46 10.19
C LEU A 121 6.93 18.49 10.92
N ALA A 122 5.61 18.64 10.78
CA ALA A 122 4.64 17.72 11.36
C ALA A 122 4.75 16.30 10.78
N LEU A 123 4.86 16.15 9.46
CA LEU A 123 4.97 14.83 8.82
C LEU A 123 6.30 14.13 9.14
N LEU A 124 7.41 14.88 9.22
CA LEU A 124 8.71 14.33 9.65
C LEU A 124 8.67 13.89 11.12
N ALA A 125 8.01 14.65 11.99
CA ALA A 125 7.80 14.26 13.38
C ALA A 125 6.97 12.96 13.50
N LEU A 126 5.93 12.81 12.69
CA LEU A 126 5.14 11.56 12.61
C LEU A 126 5.97 10.40 12.05
N CYS A 127 6.85 10.65 11.07
CA CYS A 127 7.77 9.65 10.53
C CYS A 127 8.86 9.23 11.53
N ARG A 128 9.08 10.06 12.57
CA ARG A 128 10.00 9.92 13.73
C ARG A 128 11.49 10.01 13.42
N ALA A 129 12.01 9.26 12.45
CA ALA A 129 13.45 9.19 12.21
C ALA A 129 13.82 8.78 10.78
N GLU A 130 15.07 9.05 10.41
CA GLU A 130 15.72 8.54 9.20
C GLU A 130 15.92 7.02 9.31
N ASP A 131 15.83 6.32 8.18
CA ASP A 131 16.20 4.91 8.08
C ASP A 131 17.69 4.84 7.68
N LEU A 132 18.60 4.71 8.65
CA LEU A 132 20.03 4.46 8.40
C LEU A 132 20.24 3.10 7.73
#